data_AF-A0A929PEZ1-F1
#
_entry.id   AF-A0A929PEZ1-F1
#
_cell.length_a   1.000
_cell.length_b   1.000
_cell.length_c   1.000
_cell.angle_alpha   90.00
_cell.angle_beta   90.00
_cell.angle_gamma   90.00
#
_symmetry.space_group_name_H-M   'P 1'
#
loop_
_entity.id
_entity.type
_entity.pdbx_description
1 polymer ?
#
loop_
_entity_poly.entity_id
_entity_poly.type
_entity_poly.pdbx_seq_one_letter_code
_entity_poly.pdbx_strand_id
1 'polypeptide(L)' 'MNLKRTFGTILTLLGIAGLIYTGLNIIQKSGETTTLIVVGIIAMIFFFTGVSLIRNTADKAV' A
#
# COMPACT_ATOMS: atom_id res chain seq x y z
N MET A 1 -6.50 14.60 13.87
CA MET A 1 -5.39 14.11 13.01
C MET A 1 -5.39 14.89 11.71
N ASN A 2 -4.23 15.27 11.18
CA ASN A 2 -4.16 15.94 9.89
C ASN A 2 -4.71 15.04 8.79
N LEU A 3 -5.61 15.57 7.94
CA LEU A 3 -6.28 14.82 6.88
C LEU A 3 -5.27 14.05 6.00
N LYS A 4 -4.16 14.71 5.65
CA LYS A 4 -3.07 14.11 4.87
C LYS A 4 -2.40 12.90 5.57
N ARG A 5 -2.25 12.95 6.89
CA ARG A 5 -1.70 11.83 7.68
C ARG A 5 -2.68 10.66 7.73
N THR A 6 -3.97 10.94 7.91
CA THR A 6 -5.02 9.90 7.89
C THR A 6 -5.09 9.20 6.53
N PHE A 7 -5.07 9.96 5.43
CA PHE A 7 -5.00 9.37 4.08
C PHE A 7 -3.74 8.53 3.88
N GLY A 8 -2.58 9.01 4.35
CA GLY A 8 -1.33 8.26 4.31
C GLY A 8 -1.42 6.92 5.07
N THR A 9 -2.00 6.92 6.26
CA THR A 9 -2.21 5.70 7.07
C THR A 9 -3.13 4.71 6.35
N ILE A 10 -4.28 5.18 5.83
CA ILE A 10 -5.22 4.32 5.09
C ILE A 10 -4.55 3.73 3.85
N LEU A 11 -3.85 4.55 3.07
CA LEU A 11 -3.18 4.11 1.85
C LEU A 11 -2.07 3.09 2.14
N THR A 12 -1.33 3.28 3.24
CA THR A 12 -0.30 2.33 3.69
C THR A 12 -0.92 0.99 4.08
N LEU A 13 -2.01 1.00 4.84
CA LEU A 13 -2.73 -0.22 5.24
C LEU A 13 -3.30 -0.96 4.03
N LEU A 14 -3.86 -0.24 3.05
CA LEU A 14 -4.32 -0.82 1.78
C LEU A 14 -3.17 -1.43 0.99
N GLY A 15 -2.01 -0.76 0.93
CA GLY A 15 -0.80 -1.30 0.30
C GLY A 15 -0.35 -2.61 0.95
N ILE A 16 -0.31 -2.66 2.29
CA ILE A 16 0.03 -3.89 3.04
C ILE A 16 -0.97 -5.01 2.73
N ALA A 17 -2.27 -4.73 2.79
CA ALA A 17 -3.31 -5.70 2.51
C ALA A 17 -3.21 -6.25 1.07
N GLY A 18 -2.95 -5.39 0.08
CA GLY A 18 -2.75 -5.80 -1.32
C GLY A 18 -1.50 -6.66 -1.54
N LEU A 19 -0.40 -6.35 -0.84
CA LEU A 19 0.82 -7.16 -0.88
C LEU A 19 0.59 -8.55 -0.25
N ILE A 20 -0.10 -8.61 0.89
CA ILE A 20 -0.50 -9.88 1.53
C ILE A 20 -1.40 -10.69 0.60
N TYR A 21 -2.43 -10.07 0.01
CA TYR A 21 -3.32 -10.74 -0.93
C TYR A 21 -2.58 -11.32 -2.14
N THR A 22 -1.66 -10.55 -2.72
CA THR A 22 -0.83 -11.00 -3.85
C THR A 22 0.05 -12.18 -3.44
N GLY A 23 0.72 -12.09 -2.29
CA GLY A 23 1.57 -13.17 -1.76
C GLY A 23 0.79 -14.47 -1.50
N LEU A 24 -0.41 -14.37 -0.91
CA LEU A 24 -1.26 -15.53 -0.66
C LEU A 24 -1.66 -16.24 -1.96
N ASN A 25 -2.03 -15.49 -2.99
CA ASN A 25 -2.39 -16.06 -4.28
C ASN A 25 -1.21 -16.73 -4.99
N ILE A 26 -0.02 -16.12 -4.91
CA ILE A 26 1.21 -16.72 -5.46
C ILE A 26 1.52 -18.04 -4.75
N ILE A 27 1.47 -18.08 -3.41
CA ILE A 27 1.74 -19.29 -2.62
C ILE A 27 0.74 -20.41 -2.97
N GLN A 28 -0.54 -20.06 -3.11
CA GLN A 28 -1.60 -21.00 -3.43
C GLN A 28 -1.63 -21.39 -4.92
N LYS A 29 -0.77 -20.80 -5.75
CA LYS A 29 -0.79 -20.92 -7.21
C LYS A 29 -2.18 -20.63 -7.80
N SER A 30 -2.87 -19.66 -7.20
CA SER A 30 -4.22 -19.25 -7.58
C SER A 30 -4.19 -17.90 -8.29
N GLY A 31 -4.89 -17.80 -9.41
CA GLY A 31 -5.00 -16.56 -10.18
C GLY A 31 -3.99 -16.43 -11.33
N GLU A 32 -4.35 -15.58 -12.28
CA GLU A 32 -3.54 -15.23 -13.46
C GLU A 32 -2.26 -14.49 -13.07
N THR A 33 -1.10 -14.94 -13.56
CA THR A 33 0.21 -14.33 -13.24
C THR A 33 0.24 -12.84 -13.57
N THR A 34 -0.28 -12.45 -14.74
CA THR A 34 -0.35 -11.04 -15.16
C THR A 34 -1.15 -10.21 -14.17
N THR A 35 -2.29 -10.72 -13.72
CA THR A 35 -3.15 -10.04 -12.73
C THR A 35 -2.41 -9.87 -11.41
N LEU A 36 -1.73 -10.91 -10.91
CA LEU A 36 -0.99 -10.84 -9.65
C LEU A 36 0.19 -9.86 -9.73
N ILE A 37 0.87 -9.78 -10.88
CA ILE A 37 1.95 -8.80 -11.10
C ILE A 37 1.38 -7.38 -11.04
N VAL A 38 0.29 -7.10 -11.75
CA VAL A 38 -0.32 -5.76 -11.78
C VAL A 38 -0.80 -5.37 -10.38
N VAL A 39 -1.52 -6.26 -9.69
CA VAL A 39 -2.02 -6.01 -8.32
C VAL A 39 -0.86 -5.81 -7.35
N GLY A 40 0.20 -6.61 -7.45
CA GLY A 40 1.40 -6.48 -6.61
C GLY A 40 2.12 -5.15 -6.80
N ILE A 41 2.28 -4.69 -8.05
CA ILE A 41 2.88 -3.39 -8.36
C ILE A 41 2.03 -2.24 -7.81
N ILE A 42 0.70 -2.29 -8.01
CA ILE A 42 -0.20 -1.25 -7.47
C ILE A 42 -0.13 -1.21 -5.93
N ALA A 43 -0.15 -2.37 -5.27
CA ALA A 43 -0.05 -2.45 -3.81
C ALA A 43 1.28 -1.88 -3.30
N MET A 44 2.38 -2.13 -4.01
CA MET A 44 3.68 -1.57 -3.71
C MET A 44 3.69 -0.04 -3.87
N ILE A 45 3.11 0.49 -4.95
CA ILE A 45 2.96 1.93 -5.17
C ILE A 45 2.14 2.56 -4.03
N PHE A 46 1.03 1.95 -3.64
CA PHE A 46 0.19 2.44 -2.54
C PHE A 46 0.95 2.45 -1.21
N PHE A 47 1.70 1.39 -0.92
CA PHE A 47 2.53 1.32 0.29
C PHE A 47 3.55 2.47 0.34
N PHE A 48 4.38 2.64 -0.69
CA PHE A 48 5.41 3.67 -0.70
C PHE A 48 4.82 5.09 -0.70
N THR A 49 3.73 5.31 -1.45
CA THR A 49 3.04 6.60 -1.48
C THR A 49 2.43 6.94 -0.12
N GLY A 50 1.79 5.95 0.54
CA GLY A 50 1.21 6.11 1.87
C GLY A 50 2.26 6.47 2.91
N VAL A 51 3.38 5.73 2.94
CA VAL A 51 4.52 6.01 3.83
C VAL A 51 5.09 7.41 3.57
N SER A 52 5.26 7.80 2.30
CA SER A 52 5.73 9.14 1.94
C SER A 52 4.79 10.24 2.45
N LEU A 53 3.47 10.05 2.33
CA LEU A 53 2.48 11.00 2.82
C LEU A 53 2.53 11.18 4.35
N ILE A 54 2.71 10.08 5.08
CA ILE A 54 2.86 10.11 6.55
C ILE A 54 4.14 10.86 6.93
N ARG A 55 5.27 10.55 6.28
CA ARG A 55 6.56 11.19 6.56
C ARG A 55 6.53 12.70 6.28
N ASN A 56 6.00 13.10 5.13
CA ASN A 56 5.91 14.51 4.74
C ASN A 56 4.90 15.35 5.54
N THR A 57 4.10 14.72 6.42
CA THR A 57 3.14 15.40 7.29
C THR A 57 3.51 15.33 8.77
N ALA A 58 4.59 14.63 9.11
CA ALA A 58 5.16 14.64 10.45
C ALA A 58 5.80 16.00 10.79
N ASP A 59 6.38 16.70 9.80
CA ASP A 59 7.20 17.91 10.00
C ASP A 59 6.44 19.26 9.97
N LYS A 60 5.11 19.26 10.13
CA LYS A 60 4.30 20.51 10.18
C LYS A 60 3.62 20.78 11.52
N ALA A 61 4.12 20.19 12.61
CA ALA A 61 3.78 20.64 13.95
C ALA A 61 4.71 21.80 14.33
N VAL A 62 4.44 22.98 13.76
CA VAL A 62 4.85 24.28 14.32
C VAL A 62 3.59 24.93 14.87
#